data_AF-A0A9X5RHS0-F1
#
_entry.id   AF-A0A9X5RHS0-F1
#
_cell.length_a   1.000
_cell.length_b   1.000
_cell.length_c   1.000
_cell.angle_alpha   90.00
_cell.angle_beta   90.00
_cell.angle_gamma   90.00
#
_symmetry.space_group_name_H-M   'P 1'
#
loop_
_entity.id
_entity.type
_entity.pdbx_description
1 polymer ?
#
loop_
_entity_poly.entity_id
_entity_poly.type
_entity_poly.pdbx_seq_one_letter_code
_entity_poly.pdbx_strand_id
1 'polypeptide(L)'
;MKNIKKKALIYDGVEDDFYQQSHLIQCPYYDEKMLISVTQLIDLNRLNEEVKQQVISKVKGLTLNQGIHYTYDGLSVMCDLQKSKKENIQLLGLFAIGERQPARYQIIVLGIFRIHL
;
A
#
# COMPACT_ATOMS: atom_id res chain seq x y z
N MET A 1 -1.18 10.99 -16.62
CA MET A 1 -1.82 10.29 -15.48
C MET A 1 -1.81 11.20 -14.26
N LYS A 2 -2.99 11.52 -13.68
CA LYS A 2 -3.09 12.24 -12.40
C LYS A 2 -2.80 11.25 -11.28
N ASN A 3 -1.70 11.41 -10.53
CA ASN A 3 -1.38 10.56 -9.39
C ASN A 3 -1.60 11.36 -8.10
N ILE A 4 -2.40 10.85 -7.16
CA ILE A 4 -2.50 11.48 -5.84
C ILE A 4 -1.33 10.99 -4.99
N LYS A 5 -0.38 11.91 -4.76
CA LYS A 5 0.85 11.74 -3.98
C LYS A 5 0.64 11.97 -2.48
N LYS A 6 -0.54 11.73 -1.92
CA LYS A 6 -0.77 12.06 -0.51
C LYS A 6 -0.48 10.83 0.35
N LYS A 7 0.73 10.81 0.91
CA LYS A 7 1.06 9.90 2.00
C LYS A 7 0.06 10.15 3.12
N ALA A 8 -0.55 9.09 3.64
CA ALA A 8 -1.58 9.22 4.68
C ALA A 8 -1.40 8.11 5.71
N LEU A 9 -1.23 8.49 6.97
CA LEU A 9 -1.35 7.58 8.11
C LEU A 9 -2.84 7.28 8.29
N ILE A 10 -3.23 6.02 8.10
CA ILE A 10 -4.64 5.60 8.19
C ILE A 10 -4.92 4.75 9.42
N TYR A 11 -3.86 4.26 10.07
CA TYR A 11 -3.94 3.49 11.29
C TYR A 11 -2.67 3.68 12.13
N ASP A 12 -2.84 3.85 13.44
CA ASP A 12 -1.78 3.92 14.45
C ASP A 12 -2.37 3.52 15.80
N GLY A 13 -2.15 2.27 16.22
CA GLY A 13 -2.90 1.66 17.33
C GLY A 13 -2.17 0.51 18.02
N VAL A 14 -2.70 0.12 19.19
CA VAL A 14 -2.10 -0.85 20.13
C VAL A 14 -3.02 -2.07 20.23
N GLU A 15 -3.10 -2.86 19.16
CA GLU A 15 -4.09 -3.94 19.04
C GLU A 15 -3.44 -5.27 18.68
N ASP A 16 -3.76 -6.30 19.46
CA ASP A 16 -3.32 -7.68 19.24
C ASP A 16 -3.88 -8.27 17.93
N ASP A 17 -5.06 -7.80 17.49
CA ASP A 17 -5.76 -8.28 16.30
C ASP A 17 -5.50 -7.42 15.04
N PHE A 18 -4.47 -6.55 15.07
CA PHE A 18 -4.13 -5.65 13.96
C PHE A 18 -4.18 -6.32 12.57
N TYR A 19 -3.62 -7.53 12.45
CA TYR A 19 -3.56 -8.25 11.18
C TYR A 19 -4.92 -8.76 10.69
N GLN A 20 -5.92 -8.86 11.56
CA GLN A 20 -7.29 -9.30 11.22
C GLN A 20 -8.17 -8.13 10.77
N GLN A 21 -7.69 -6.89 10.91
CA GLN A 21 -8.47 -5.70 10.58
C GLN A 21 -8.50 -5.42 9.08
N SER A 22 -9.62 -4.82 8.66
CA SER A 22 -9.74 -4.20 7.36
C SER A 22 -9.92 -2.70 7.49
N HIS A 23 -9.28 -1.95 6.60
CA HIS A 23 -9.29 -0.49 6.60
C HIS A 23 -9.91 0.03 5.32
N LEU A 24 -10.77 1.05 5.45
CA LEU A 24 -11.36 1.73 4.32
C LEU A 24 -10.54 2.97 3.97
N ILE A 25 -10.15 3.09 2.71
CA ILE A 25 -9.39 4.23 2.20
C ILE A 25 -10.15 4.87 1.06
N GLN A 26 -10.23 6.19 1.06
CA GLN A 26 -10.84 6.91 -0.05
C GLN A 26 -10.01 6.72 -1.31
N CYS A 27 -10.62 6.17 -2.36
CA CYS A 27 -9.97 6.09 -3.65
C CYS A 27 -9.82 7.51 -4.24
N PRO A 28 -8.62 7.91 -4.69
CA PRO A 28 -8.42 9.22 -5.29
C PRO A 28 -9.01 9.34 -6.71
N TYR A 29 -9.45 8.23 -7.29
CA TYR A 29 -9.80 8.13 -8.70
C TYR A 29 -11.30 8.13 -8.98
N TYR A 30 -12.10 7.81 -7.97
CA TYR A 30 -13.54 7.75 -8.04
C TYR A 30 -14.10 7.77 -6.62
N ASP A 31 -15.38 8.09 -6.48
CA ASP A 31 -16.04 8.33 -5.19
C ASP A 31 -16.41 7.04 -4.43
N GLU A 32 -15.48 6.08 -4.37
CA GLU A 32 -15.63 4.83 -3.63
C GLU A 32 -14.46 4.58 -2.71
N LYS A 33 -14.71 3.85 -1.62
CA LYS A 33 -13.67 3.43 -0.69
C LYS A 33 -13.07 2.10 -1.13
N MET A 34 -11.76 2.00 -1.10
CA MET A 34 -11.02 0.74 -1.20
C MET A 34 -11.01 0.09 0.18
N LEU A 35 -11.45 -1.17 0.25
CA LEU A 35 -11.33 -1.98 1.45
C LEU A 35 -10.00 -2.74 1.38
N ILE A 36 -9.15 -2.59 2.38
CA ILE A 36 -7.84 -3.24 2.42
C ILE A 36 -7.81 -4.14 3.64
N SER A 37 -7.58 -5.42 3.39
CA SER A 37 -7.38 -6.41 4.45
C SER A 37 -5.90 -6.67 4.60
N VAL A 38 -5.36 -6.51 5.81
CA VAL A 38 -3.92 -6.71 6.07
C VAL A 38 -3.47 -8.12 5.65
N THR A 39 -4.31 -9.13 5.89
CA THR A 39 -4.06 -10.53 5.49
C THR A 39 -4.00 -10.79 3.99
N GLN A 40 -4.53 -9.89 3.16
CA GLN A 40 -4.59 -10.04 1.70
C GLN A 40 -3.48 -9.26 0.99
N LEU A 41 -2.69 -8.49 1.74
CA LEU A 41 -1.57 -7.74 1.19
C LEU A 41 -0.47 -8.67 0.68
N ILE A 42 0.13 -8.30 -0.44
CA ILE A 42 1.26 -9.02 -1.02
C ILE A 42 2.52 -8.16 -1.00
N ASP A 43 3.67 -8.80 -0.82
CA ASP A 43 4.97 -8.13 -0.88
C ASP A 43 5.17 -7.46 -2.25
N LEU A 44 5.70 -6.23 -2.24
CA LEU A 44 5.98 -5.45 -3.45
C LEU A 44 6.83 -6.22 -4.48
N ASN A 45 7.71 -7.11 -4.03
CA ASN A 45 8.55 -7.94 -4.89
C ASN A 45 7.80 -9.05 -5.63
N ARG A 46 6.55 -9.34 -5.27
CA ARG A 46 5.70 -10.32 -5.98
C ARG A 46 5.03 -9.73 -7.22
N LEU A 47 5.11 -8.41 -7.41
CA LEU A 47 4.64 -7.76 -8.63
C LEU A 47 5.58 -8.05 -9.81
N ASN A 48 5.07 -7.90 -11.03
CA ASN A 48 5.93 -7.89 -12.21
C ASN A 48 6.96 -6.72 -12.11
N GLU A 49 8.15 -6.90 -12.68
CA GLU A 49 9.23 -5.91 -12.58
C GLU A 49 8.84 -4.55 -13.17
N GLU A 50 8.12 -4.52 -14.28
CA GLU A 50 7.72 -3.27 -14.93
C GLU A 50 6.83 -2.41 -14.03
N VAL A 51 5.74 -2.99 -13.51
CA VAL A 51 4.81 -2.38 -12.55
C VAL A 51 5.55 -1.98 -11.28
N LYS A 52 6.41 -2.85 -10.76
CA LYS A 52 7.21 -2.58 -9.56
C LYS A 52 8.09 -1.33 -9.76
N GLN A 53 8.83 -1.23 -10.87
CA GLN A 53 9.66 -0.07 -11.19
C GLN A 53 8.82 1.20 -11.41
N GLN A 54 7.66 1.09 -12.07
CA GLN A 54 6.74 2.21 -12.26
C GLN A 54 6.20 2.76 -10.93
N VAL A 55 5.95 1.91 -9.94
CA VAL A 55 5.46 2.31 -8.62
C VAL A 55 6.60 2.88 -7.78
N ILE A 56 7.74 2.19 -7.69
CA ILE A 56 8.90 2.61 -6.89
C ILE A 56 9.39 4.00 -7.33
N SER A 57 9.53 4.23 -8.63
CA SER A 57 9.98 5.53 -9.17
C SER A 57 9.07 6.71 -8.79
N LYS A 58 7.81 6.44 -8.43
CA LYS A 58 6.82 7.47 -8.04
C LYS A 58 6.76 7.71 -6.53
N VAL A 59 7.37 6.85 -5.72
CA VAL A 59 7.31 6.92 -4.25
C VAL A 59 8.68 7.26 -3.69
N LYS A 60 8.78 8.42 -3.04
CA LYS A 60 10.03 8.85 -2.37
C LYS A 60 10.15 8.24 -0.97
N GLY A 61 11.37 7.84 -0.61
CA GLY A 61 11.72 7.34 0.73
C GLY A 61 11.64 5.82 0.89
N LEU A 62 11.44 5.09 -0.21
CA LEU A 62 11.58 3.63 -0.19
C LEU A 62 13.06 3.25 -0.05
N THR A 63 13.33 2.26 0.78
CA THR A 63 14.66 1.68 0.96
C THR A 63 14.58 0.17 0.76
N LEU A 64 15.49 -0.40 -0.03
CA LEU A 64 15.60 -1.84 -0.20
C LEU A 64 16.45 -2.41 0.93
N ASN A 65 15.82 -3.14 1.86
CA ASN A 65 16.50 -3.75 2.99
C ASN A 65 17.10 -5.10 2.58
N GLN A 66 18.42 -5.25 2.77
CA GLN A 66 19.20 -6.47 2.48
C GLN A 66 19.05 -7.02 1.04
N GLY A 67 18.54 -6.21 0.11
CA GLY A 67 18.24 -6.67 -1.25
C GLY A 67 16.96 -7.51 -1.37
N ILE A 68 16.21 -7.70 -0.29
CA ILE A 68 15.09 -8.65 -0.23
C ILE A 68 13.74 -7.93 -0.18
N HIS A 69 13.55 -6.97 0.73
CA HIS A 69 12.25 -6.34 0.96
C HIS A 69 12.33 -4.82 0.92
N TYR A 70 11.32 -4.18 0.31
CA TYR A 70 11.21 -2.73 0.38
C TYR A 70 10.64 -2.30 1.73
N THR A 71 11.19 -1.22 2.26
CA THR A 71 10.78 -0.61 3.53
C THR A 71 10.53 0.87 3.35
N TYR A 72 9.68 1.43 4.20
CA TYR A 72 9.43 2.86 4.31
C TYR A 72 9.31 3.23 5.78
N ASP A 73 10.14 4.16 6.25
CA ASP A 73 10.25 4.50 7.67
C ASP A 73 10.35 3.24 8.54
N GLY A 74 11.16 2.25 8.14
CA GLY A 74 11.36 1.00 8.87
C GLY A 74 10.19 0.00 8.84
N LEU A 75 9.06 0.32 8.20
CA LEU A 75 7.92 -0.58 8.02
C LEU A 75 8.01 -1.31 6.68
N SER A 76 7.46 -2.53 6.61
CA SER A 76 7.44 -3.34 5.39
C SER A 76 6.52 -2.72 4.34
N VAL A 77 6.96 -2.72 3.08
CA VAL A 77 6.17 -2.19 1.97
C VAL A 77 5.41 -3.30 1.28
N MET A 78 4.09 -3.21 1.38
CA MET A 78 3.15 -4.19 0.83
C MET A 78 2.20 -3.52 -0.17
N CYS A 79 1.56 -4.31 -1.01
CA CYS A 79 0.62 -3.83 -2.00
C CYS A 79 -0.66 -4.65 -2.05
N ASP A 80 -1.70 -4.03 -2.60
CA ASP A 80 -3.00 -4.62 -2.86
C ASP A 80 -3.43 -4.29 -4.28
N LEU A 81 -3.95 -5.30 -4.99
CA LEU A 81 -4.39 -5.20 -6.38
C LEU A 81 -5.89 -5.38 -6.45
N GLN A 82 -6.60 -4.30 -6.75
CA GLN A 82 -8.06 -4.31 -6.84
C GLN A 82 -8.51 -3.94 -8.25
N LYS A 83 -9.51 -4.65 -8.78
CA LYS A 83 -10.19 -4.21 -10.00
C LYS A 83 -11.15 -3.08 -9.66
N SER A 84 -11.15 -2.01 -10.46
CA SER A 84 -12.18 -0.99 -10.35
C SER A 84 -13.53 -1.59 -10.72
N LYS A 85 -14.58 -1.23 -9.97
CA LYS A 85 -15.96 -1.67 -10.24
C LYS A 85 -16.62 -0.86 -11.37
N LYS A 86 -16.09 0.33 -11.69
CA LYS A 86 -16.69 1.28 -12.63
C LYS A 86 -15.90 1.44 -13.93
N GLU A 87 -14.59 1.23 -13.89
CA GLU A 87 -13.70 1.38 -15.04
C GLU A 87 -12.98 0.05 -15.28
N ASN A 88 -12.67 -0.29 -16.54
CA ASN A 88 -11.85 -1.47 -16.86
C ASN A 88 -10.36 -1.21 -16.58
N ILE A 89 -10.04 -0.88 -15.33
CA ILE A 89 -8.69 -0.59 -14.84
C ILE A 89 -8.40 -1.37 -13.56
N GLN A 90 -7.13 -1.65 -13.30
CA GLN A 90 -6.67 -2.12 -12.01
C GLN A 90 -6.12 -0.96 -11.19
N LEU A 91 -6.40 -1.00 -9.89
CA LEU A 91 -5.78 -0.16 -8.90
C LEU A 91 -4.74 -0.94 -8.11
N LEU A 92 -3.62 -0.30 -7.87
CA LEU A 92 -2.63 -0.75 -6.92
C LEU A 92 -2.55 0.21 -5.75
N GLY A 93 -2.88 -0.26 -4.56
CA GLY A 93 -2.56 0.41 -3.31
C GLY A 93 -1.18 0.00 -2.84
N LEU A 94 -0.34 0.95 -2.46
CA LEU A 94 0.97 0.71 -1.86
C LEU A 94 0.95 1.22 -0.42
N PHE A 95 1.39 0.38 0.51
CA PHE A 95 1.30 0.63 1.95
C PHE A 95 2.63 0.34 2.64
N ALA A 96 3.00 1.17 3.62
CA ALA A 96 3.96 0.79 4.63
C ALA A 96 3.19 0.27 5.84
N ILE A 97 3.49 -0.95 6.29
CA ILE A 97 2.73 -1.62 7.32
C ILE A 97 3.65 -2.41 8.25
N GLY A 98 3.30 -2.40 9.54
CA GLY A 98 3.95 -3.25 10.55
C GLY A 98 4.01 -2.58 11.91
N GLU A 99 4.77 -3.21 12.79
CA GLU A 99 5.04 -2.72 14.13
C GLU A 99 6.09 -1.60 14.09
N ARG A 100 5.73 -0.42 14.61
CA ARG A 100 6.62 0.74 14.66
C ARG A 100 7.42 0.80 15.96
N GLN A 101 6.78 0.38 17.05
CA GLN A 101 7.34 0.25 18.39
C GLN A 101 6.57 -0.88 19.11
N PRO A 102 7.09 -1.44 20.21
CA PRO A 102 6.49 -2.58 20.88
C PRO A 102 4.97 -2.46 21.04
N ALA A 103 4.24 -3.42 20.47
CA ALA A 103 2.78 -3.53 20.44
C ALA A 103 2.03 -2.38 19.75
N ARG A 104 2.68 -1.49 18.99
CA ARG A 104 2.01 -0.41 18.26
C ARG A 104 2.24 -0.52 16.76
N TYR A 105 1.15 -0.74 16.03
CA TYR A 105 1.14 -1.00 14.60
C TYR A 105 0.69 0.22 13.81
N GLN A 106 1.22 0.37 12.61
CA GLN A 106 0.90 1.47 11.71
C GLN A 106 0.58 0.98 10.31
N ILE A 107 -0.32 1.72 9.65
CA ILE A 107 -0.53 1.62 8.20
C ILE A 107 -0.42 3.01 7.60
N ILE A 108 0.49 3.15 6.64
CA ILE A 108 0.73 4.37 5.90
C ILE A 108 0.46 4.09 4.42
N VAL A 109 -0.48 4.81 3.82
CA VAL A 109 -0.66 4.81 2.37
C VAL A 109 0.51 5.55 1.75
N LEU A 110 1.27 4.88 0.89
CA LEU A 110 2.38 5.46 0.14
C LEU A 110 1.94 5.97 -1.23
N GLY A 111 0.90 5.35 -1.80
CA GLY A 111 0.26 5.80 -3.03
C GLY A 111 -0.81 4.84 -3.50
N ILE A 112 -1.72 5.35 -4.33
CA ILE A 112 -2.69 4.56 -5.08
C ILE A 112 -2.47 4.87 -6.56
N PHE A 113 -2.34 3.83 -7.37
CA PHE A 113 -1.93 3.92 -8.77
C PHE A 113 -2.96 3.24 -9.66
N ARG A 114 -3.24 3.83 -10.82
CA ARG A 114 -3.92 3.13 -11.92
C ARG A 114 -2.88 2.34 -12.71
N ILE A 115 -3.17 1.06 -12.95
CA ILE A 115 -2.36 0.17 -13.78
C ILE A 115 -3.26 -0.31 -14.93
N HIS A 116 -2.75 -0.18 -16.15
CA HIS A 116 -3.32 -0.84 -17.31
C HIS A 116 -2.62 -2.19 -17.45
N LEU A 117 -3.40 -3.26 -17.47
CA LEU A 117 -2.93 -4.59 -17.87
C LEU A 117 -2.80 -4.67 -19.38
#